data_AF-X0PAL0-F1
#
_entry.id   AF-X0PAL0-F1
#
_cell.length_a   1.000
_cell.length_b   1.000
_cell.length_c   1.000
_cell.angle_alpha   90.00
_cell.angle_beta   90.00
_cell.angle_gamma   90.00
#
_symmetry.space_group_name_H-M   'P 1'
#
loop_
_entity.id
_entity.type
_entity.pdbx_description
1 polymer ?
#
loop_
_entity_poly.entity_id
_entity_poly.type
_entity_poly.pdbx_seq_one_letter_code
_entity_poly.pdbx_strand_id
1 'polypeptide(L)' 'MIPIVTIVGPLAVNIMTGSMVVENIFSIPGIGEQFVKSILTNDYPTIMGLAIVYCAMLCVVLLITDILYGLIDPRIRITK' A
#
# COMPACT_ATOMS: atom_id res chain seq x y z
N MET A 1 17.16 16.61 7.53
CA MET A 1 16.74 15.20 7.57
C MET A 1 15.58 15.08 6.63
N ILE A 2 15.76 14.47 5.45
CA ILE A 2 14.62 14.18 4.55
C ILE A 2 13.65 13.37 5.41
N PRO A 3 12.39 13.78 5.55
CA PRO A 3 11.47 13.12 6.46
C PRO A 3 11.48 11.64 6.10
N ILE A 4 11.75 10.76 7.08
CA ILE A 4 11.63 9.31 6.88
C ILE A 4 10.23 9.01 6.30
N VAL A 5 9.25 9.91 6.53
CA VAL A 5 7.85 9.85 6.08
C VAL A 5 7.78 9.76 4.57
N THR A 6 8.62 10.54 3.90
CA THR A 6 8.67 10.65 2.44
C THR A 6 9.18 9.37 1.81
N ILE A 7 9.89 8.51 2.55
CA ILE A 7 10.50 7.28 2.02
C ILE A 7 9.65 6.05 2.35
N VAL A 8 9.01 6.02 3.53
CA VAL A 8 8.19 4.86 3.95
C VAL A 8 6.94 4.70 3.08
N GLY A 9 6.28 5.79 2.69
CA GLY A 9 5.12 5.73 1.78
C GLY A 9 5.45 5.06 0.45
N PRO A 10 6.44 5.57 -0.32
CA PRO A 10 6.89 4.94 -1.56
C PRO A 10 7.41 3.51 -1.38
N LEU A 11 8.09 3.19 -0.26
CA LEU A 11 8.54 1.82 0.03
C LEU A 11 7.38 0.84 0.21
N ALA A 12 6.34 1.24 0.95
CA ALA A 12 5.17 0.39 1.14
C ALA A 12 4.42 0.13 -0.17
N VAL A 13 4.25 1.17 -1.00
CA VAL A 13 3.67 1.01 -2.34
C VAL A 13 4.53 0.09 -3.20
N ASN A 14 5.86 0.24 -3.17
CA ASN A 14 6.77 -0.65 -3.90
C ASN A 14 6.67 -2.11 -3.45
N ILE A 15 6.44 -2.39 -2.16
CA ILE A 15 6.25 -3.76 -1.67
C ILE A 15 4.92 -4.32 -2.18
N MET A 16 3.84 -3.53 -2.15
CA MET A 16 2.54 -3.94 -2.66
C MET A 16 2.55 -4.21 -4.17
N THR A 17 3.21 -3.36 -4.96
CA THR A 17 3.37 -3.58 -6.41
C THR A 17 4.38 -4.69 -6.70
N GLY A 18 5.42 -4.82 -5.89
CA GLY A 18 6.41 -5.89 -5.99
C GLY A 18 5.83 -7.28 -5.73
N SER A 19 4.83 -7.41 -4.84
CA SER A 19 4.17 -8.69 -4.58
C SER A 19 3.51 -9.26 -5.84
N MET A 20 2.97 -8.40 -6.70
CA MET A 20 2.34 -8.81 -7.96
C MET A 20 3.34 -9.47 -8.92
N VAL A 21 4.59 -9.01 -8.94
CA VAL A 21 5.65 -9.64 -9.74
C VAL A 21 6.02 -11.01 -9.16
N VAL A 22 6.07 -11.12 -7.83
CA VAL A 22 6.33 -12.39 -7.13
C VAL A 22 5.21 -13.39 -7.38
N GLU A 23 3.94 -12.96 -7.30
CA GLU A 23 2.76 -13.78 -7.61
C GLU A 23 2.85 -14.38 -9.03
N ASN A 24 3.23 -13.57 -10.02
CA ASN A 24 3.41 -14.02 -11.41
C ASN A 24 4.58 -15.01 -11.57
N ILE A 25 5.75 -14.73 -10.97
CA ILE A 25 6.93 -15.60 -11.11
C ILE A 25 6.67 -16.98 -10.49
N PHE A 26 6.00 -17.03 -9.33
CA PHE A 26 5.74 -18.28 -8.63
C PHE A 26 4.39 -18.93 -9.01
N SER A 27 3.61 -18.34 -9.92
CA SER A 27 2.27 -18.81 -10.31
C SER A 27 1.35 -19.03 -9.09
N ILE A 28 1.48 -18.17 -8.07
CA ILE A 28 0.66 -18.23 -6.86
C ILE A 28 -0.55 -17.33 -7.09
N PRO A 29 -1.79 -17.86 -6.97
CA PRO A 29 -3.00 -17.07 -7.17
C PRO A 29 -3.09 -15.99 -6.10
N GLY A 30 -2.88 -14.75 -6.52
CA GLY A 30 -2.85 -13.59 -5.64
C GLY A 30 -3.87 -12.52 -6.03
N ILE A 31 -4.04 -11.54 -5.12
CA ILE A 31 -4.99 -10.44 -5.30
C ILE A 31 -4.52 -9.50 -6.43
N GLY A 32 -3.21 -9.35 -6.61
CA GLY A 32 -2.63 -8.54 -7.69
C GLY A 32 -2.81 -9.17 -9.06
N GLU A 33 -2.59 -10.48 -9.18
CA GLU A 33 -2.91 -11.24 -10.39
C GLU A 33 -4.40 -11.11 -10.75
N GLN A 34 -5.28 -11.25 -9.75
CA GLN A 34 -6.73 -11.16 -9.95
C GLN A 34 -7.15 -9.75 -10.41
N PHE A 35 -6.51 -8.70 -9.92
CA PHE A 35 -6.74 -7.33 -10.38
C PHE A 35 -6.43 -7.17 -11.88
N VAL A 36 -5.29 -7.68 -12.34
CA VAL A 36 -4.94 -7.64 -13.78
C VAL A 36 -5.90 -8.48 -14.61
N LYS A 37 -6.25 -9.67 -14.13
CA LYS A 37 -7.19 -10.55 -14.82
C LYS A 37 -8.56 -9.86 -14.99
N SER A 38 -9.05 -9.18 -13.97
CA SER A 38 -10.32 -8.44 -14.05
C SER A 38 -10.29 -7.30 -15.05
N ILE A 39 -9.15 -6.63 -15.24
CA ILE A 39 -8.97 -5.64 -16.32
C ILE A 39 -9.07 -6.31 -17.69
N LEU A 40 -8.39 -7.44 -17.88
CA LEU A 40 -8.40 -8.17 -19.16
C LEU A 40 -9.79 -8.73 -19.49
N THR A 41 -10.56 -9.14 -18.48
CA THR A 41 -11.92 -9.67 -18.65
C THR A 41 -13.01 -8.59 -18.58
N ASN A 42 -12.65 -7.31 -18.44
CA ASN A 42 -13.58 -6.18 -18.26
C ASN A 42 -14.60 -6.40 -17.11
N ASP A 43 -14.16 -7.05 -16.03
CA ASP A 43 -14.96 -7.29 -14.84
C ASP A 43 -14.89 -6.08 -13.89
N TYR A 44 -15.69 -5.06 -14.19
CA TYR A 44 -15.73 -3.80 -13.46
C TYR A 44 -16.07 -3.94 -11.96
N PRO A 45 -17.04 -4.78 -11.54
CA PRO A 45 -17.30 -5.01 -10.12
C PRO A 45 -16.06 -5.47 -9.34
N THR A 46 -15.29 -6.40 -9.91
CA THR A 46 -14.08 -6.92 -9.26
C THR A 46 -12.97 -5.88 -9.24
N ILE A 47 -12.79 -5.10 -10.32
CA ILE A 47 -11.82 -3.98 -10.35
C ILE A 47 -12.12 -2.96 -9.25
N MET A 48 -13.40 -2.54 -9.13
CA MET A 48 -13.82 -1.56 -8.13
C MET A 48 -13.66 -2.10 -6.71
N GLY A 49 -14.06 -3.35 -6.47
CA GLY A 49 -13.92 -3.99 -5.15
C GLY A 49 -12.46 -4.08 -4.71
N LEU A 50 -11.57 -4.54 -5.60
CA LEU A 50 -10.15 -4.63 -5.33
C LEU A 50 -9.50 -3.26 -5.14
N ALA A 51 -9.87 -2.26 -5.94
CA ALA A 51 -9.36 -0.90 -5.80
C ALA A 51 -9.69 -0.31 -4.42
N ILE A 52 -10.91 -0.52 -3.92
CA ILE A 52 -11.30 -0.06 -2.57
C ILE A 52 -10.46 -0.74 -1.49
N VAL A 53 -10.23 -2.06 -1.60
CA VAL A 53 -9.39 -2.81 -0.66
C VAL A 53 -7.95 -2.30 -0.67
N TYR A 54 -7.36 -2.09 -1.86
CA TYR A 54 -6.02 -1.53 -2.01
C TYR A 54 -5.89 -0.12 -1.41
N CYS A 55 -6.87 0.75 -1.69
CA CYS A 55 -6.91 2.09 -1.10
C CYS A 55 -7.05 2.05 0.43
N ALA A 56 -7.92 1.18 0.96
CA ALA A 56 -8.07 1.02 2.41
C ALA A 56 -6.78 0.54 3.07
N MET A 57 -6.09 -0.44 2.47
CA MET A 57 -4.81 -0.93 2.95
C MET A 57 -3.73 0.17 2.90
N LEU A 58 -3.67 0.95 1.83
CA LEU A 58 -2.76 2.10 1.73
C LEU A 58 -3.04 3.13 2.82
N CYS A 59 -4.31 3.46 3.07
CA CYS A 59 -4.70 4.35 4.16
C CYS A 59 -4.26 3.82 5.53
N VAL A 60 -4.39 2.50 5.78
CA VAL A 60 -3.91 1.87 7.02
C VAL A 60 -2.39 2.02 7.14
N VAL A 61 -1.64 1.77 6.07
CA VAL A 61 -0.18 1.93 6.10
C VAL A 61 0.19 3.39 6.38
N LEU A 62 -0.42 4.35 5.67
CA LEU A 62 -0.17 5.77 5.90
C LEU A 62 -0.48 6.17 7.35
N LEU A 63 -1.60 5.71 7.90
CA LEU A 63 -1.99 5.96 9.29
C LEU A 63 -0.99 5.36 10.29
N ILE A 64 -0.54 4.12 10.08
CA ILE A 64 0.52 3.49 10.88
C ILE A 64 1.80 4.33 10.79
N THR A 65 2.11 4.83 9.60
CA THR A 65 3.30 5.65 9.38
C THR A 65 3.20 6.96 10.18
N ASP A 66 2.06 7.64 10.14
CA ASP A 66 1.79 8.87 10.90
C ASP A 66 1.87 8.64 12.42
N ILE A 67 1.33 7.52 12.92
CA ILE A 67 1.45 7.14 14.34
C ILE A 67 2.92 6.91 14.72
N LEU A 68 3.67 6.17 13.90
CA LEU A 68 5.09 5.94 14.13
C LEU A 68 5.89 7.25 14.13
N TYR A 69 5.51 8.24 13.29
CA TYR A 69 6.09 9.59 13.38
C TYR A 69 5.83 10.27 14.71
N GLY A 70 4.58 10.23 15.19
CA GLY A 70 4.23 10.79 16.49
C GLY A 70 4.98 10.15 17.67
N LEU A 71 5.37 8.87 17.54
CA LEU A 71 6.10 8.14 18.58
C LEU A 71 7.62 8.35 18.50
N ILE A 72 8.20 8.33 17.30
CA ILE A 72 9.65 8.35 17.09
C ILE A 72 10.22 9.78 17.17
N ASP A 73 9.47 10.79 16.73
CA ASP A 73 9.94 12.18 16.80
C ASP A 73 9.20 13.00 17.88
N PRO A 74 9.74 13.07 19.12
CA PRO A 74 9.14 13.86 20.19
C PRO A 74 9.21 15.37 19.94
N ARG A 75 9.81 15.86 18.84
CA ARG A 75 9.81 17.29 18.47
C ARG A 75 8.50 17.76 17.81
N ILE A 76 7.67 16.83 17.33
CA ILE A 76 6.30 17.14 16.84
C ILE A 76 5.31 17.22 18.00
N ARG A 77 5.71 16.78 19.21
CA ARG A 77 4.99 17.08 20.43
C ARG A 77 5.04 18.59 20.59
N ILE A 78 3.94 19.26 20.23
CA ILE A 78 3.68 20.67 20.49
C ILE A 78 4.18 20.92 21.92
N THR A 79 5.34 21.58 21.97
CA THR A 79 5.90 22.12 23.21
C THR A 79 4.78 22.88 23.90
N LYS A 80 4.65 22.61 25.20
CA LYS A 80 3.87 23.40 26.14
C LYS A 80 4.02 24.90 25.90
#